data_AF-A0A6C0IWT1-F1
#
_entry.id   AF-A0A6C0IWT1-F1
#
_cell.length_a   1.000
_cell.length_b   1.000
_cell.length_c   1.000
_cell.angle_alpha   90.00
_cell.angle_beta   90.00
_cell.angle_gamma   90.00
#
_symmetry.space_group_name_H-M   'P 1'
#
loop_
_entity.id
_entity.type
_entity.pdbx_description
1 polymer ?
#
loop_
_entity_poly.entity_id
_entity_poly.type
_entity_poly.pdbx_seq_one_letter_code
_entity_poly.pdbx_strand_id
1 'polypeptide(L)'
;MFYLASTRFNNETYQENMNYRKKKGLKVIYGTCVRIQARYSLDTILFVIEMNNETNKVEGISIIRNRLSDDNNKSKIYTNSDYNRYVYVGEYWLSREEIIANGDSELIEIFDLILFKGKSHVKRQAGISILTKKLMTNWDYELVDLEQRVKNLFLNSFRNVENNNIFENNLKTELDIENNISKNNLKRKKTRNSDIEFVIED
;
A
#
# COMPACT_ATOMS: atom_id res chain seq x y z
N MET A 1 -7.02 -17.34 1.95
CA MET A 1 -7.83 -17.00 0.76
C MET A 1 -7.85 -15.49 0.62
N PHE A 2 -7.71 -14.97 -0.59
CA PHE A 2 -7.79 -13.53 -0.89
C PHE A 2 -8.70 -13.33 -2.10
N TYR A 3 -9.11 -12.10 -2.34
CA TYR A 3 -9.96 -11.76 -3.48
C TYR A 3 -9.44 -10.52 -4.20
N LEU A 4 -9.61 -10.48 -5.51
CA LEU A 4 -9.52 -9.24 -6.27
C LEU A 4 -10.84 -8.48 -6.19
N ALA A 5 -10.76 -7.19 -5.91
CA ALA A 5 -11.90 -6.30 -5.74
C ALA A 5 -11.63 -4.98 -6.46
N SER A 6 -12.66 -4.15 -6.58
CA SER A 6 -12.49 -2.78 -7.05
C SER A 6 -13.34 -1.80 -6.28
N THR A 7 -12.87 -0.55 -6.26
CA THR A 7 -13.60 0.64 -5.85
C THR A 7 -13.63 1.63 -7.00
N ARG A 8 -14.53 2.62 -6.93
CA ARG A 8 -14.71 3.59 -8.00
C ARG A 8 -14.62 5.00 -7.47
N PHE A 9 -13.84 5.78 -8.17
CA PHE A 9 -13.71 7.21 -8.03
C PHE A 9 -14.19 7.90 -9.30
N ASN A 10 -14.46 9.17 -9.11
CA ASN A 10 -14.38 10.17 -10.15
C ASN A 10 -13.18 11.09 -9.82
N ASN A 11 -12.90 12.09 -10.66
CA ASN A 11 -11.74 12.95 -10.43
C ASN A 11 -11.80 13.65 -9.06
N GLU A 12 -12.97 14.16 -8.66
CA GLU A 12 -13.16 14.83 -7.37
C GLU A 12 -12.90 13.89 -6.18
N THR A 13 -13.62 12.77 -6.12
CA THR A 13 -13.51 11.81 -5.00
C THR A 13 -12.14 11.14 -4.92
N TYR A 14 -11.45 10.96 -6.05
CA TYR A 14 -10.06 10.51 -6.05
C TYR A 14 -9.16 11.55 -5.37
N GLN A 15 -9.29 12.83 -5.73
CA GLN A 15 -8.51 13.91 -5.13
C GLN A 15 -8.81 14.08 -3.63
N GLU A 16 -10.08 14.04 -3.22
CA GLU A 16 -10.47 14.05 -1.80
C GLU A 16 -9.77 12.93 -1.03
N ASN A 17 -9.78 11.72 -1.59
CA ASN A 17 -9.16 10.56 -1.00
C ASN A 17 -7.64 10.70 -0.85
N MET A 18 -6.95 11.14 -1.91
CA MET A 18 -5.50 11.37 -1.90
C MET A 18 -5.10 12.47 -0.90
N ASN A 19 -5.88 13.56 -0.85
CA ASN A 19 -5.67 14.64 0.12
C ASN A 19 -5.85 14.16 1.56
N TYR A 20 -6.88 13.33 1.81
CA TYR A 20 -7.13 12.76 3.13
C TYR A 20 -5.98 11.84 3.57
N ARG A 21 -5.54 10.93 2.68
CA ARG A 21 -4.39 10.05 2.90
C ARG A 21 -3.15 10.85 3.31
N LYS A 22 -2.81 11.87 2.51
CA LYS A 22 -1.66 12.76 2.77
C LYS A 22 -1.79 13.47 4.11
N LYS A 23 -2.96 14.04 4.42
CA LYS A 23 -3.21 14.74 5.68
C LYS A 23 -3.07 13.85 6.92
N LYS A 24 -3.44 12.56 6.79
CA LYS A 24 -3.44 11.59 7.91
C LYS A 24 -2.20 10.71 7.93
N GLY A 25 -1.31 10.81 6.95
CA GLY A 25 -0.16 9.91 6.82
C GLY A 25 -0.55 8.47 6.50
N LEU A 26 -1.72 8.25 5.89
CA LEU A 26 -2.23 6.92 5.54
C LEU A 26 -1.86 6.56 4.10
N LYS A 27 -1.61 5.27 3.84
CA LYS A 27 -1.39 4.75 2.48
C LYS A 27 -2.70 4.42 1.77
N VAL A 28 -3.64 3.81 2.49
CA VAL A 28 -4.92 3.36 1.93
C VAL A 28 -6.05 3.69 2.89
N ILE A 29 -7.10 4.31 2.36
CA ILE A 29 -8.37 4.45 3.06
C ILE A 29 -9.50 4.52 2.05
N TYR A 30 -10.60 3.83 2.33
CA TYR A 30 -11.80 3.85 1.51
C TYR A 30 -13.02 4.04 2.38
N GLY A 31 -13.73 5.13 2.16
CA GLY A 31 -15.11 5.23 2.62
C GLY A 31 -16.05 4.66 1.54
N THR A 32 -17.12 3.99 1.98
CA THR A 32 -18.14 3.44 1.09
C THR A 32 -19.54 3.59 1.72
N CYS A 33 -20.56 3.68 0.88
CA CYS A 33 -21.96 3.68 1.32
C CYS A 33 -22.51 2.27 1.64
N VAL A 34 -21.84 1.23 1.15
CA VAL A 34 -22.25 -0.17 1.26
C VAL A 34 -21.12 -1.01 1.83
N ARG A 35 -21.42 -1.83 2.84
CA ARG A 35 -20.48 -2.75 3.46
C ARG A 35 -20.12 -3.89 2.50
N ILE A 36 -18.89 -4.41 2.58
CA ILE A 36 -18.52 -5.64 1.90
C ILE A 36 -19.48 -6.76 2.32
N GLN A 37 -19.94 -7.55 1.36
CA GLN A 37 -21.00 -8.54 1.57
C GLN A 37 -20.60 -9.58 2.62
N ALA A 38 -21.53 -9.93 3.51
CA ALA A 38 -21.29 -10.85 4.63
C ALA A 38 -20.86 -12.27 4.22
N ARG A 39 -21.07 -12.67 2.96
CA ARG A 39 -20.57 -13.95 2.42
C ARG A 39 -19.04 -14.04 2.35
N TYR A 40 -18.35 -12.90 2.41
CA TYR A 40 -16.90 -12.86 2.50
C TYR A 40 -16.50 -12.74 3.96
N SER A 41 -15.69 -13.69 4.45
CA SER A 41 -15.30 -13.74 5.87
C SER A 41 -14.61 -12.45 6.33
N LEU A 42 -14.80 -12.10 7.59
CA LEU A 42 -14.06 -11.01 8.23
C LEU A 42 -12.56 -11.27 8.13
N ASP A 43 -11.78 -10.18 8.13
CA ASP A 43 -10.31 -10.18 8.04
C ASP A 43 -9.69 -10.82 6.78
N THR A 44 -10.52 -11.30 5.85
CA THR A 44 -10.07 -11.73 4.52
C THR A 44 -9.32 -10.61 3.82
N ILE A 45 -8.26 -10.96 3.08
CA ILE A 45 -7.44 -10.01 2.33
C ILE A 45 -8.13 -9.69 1.00
N LEU A 46 -8.21 -8.39 0.66
CA LEU A 46 -8.69 -7.91 -0.62
C LEU A 46 -7.59 -7.09 -1.29
N PHE A 47 -7.31 -7.40 -2.55
CA PHE A 47 -6.60 -6.50 -3.45
C PHE A 47 -7.62 -5.58 -4.10
N VAL A 48 -7.60 -4.29 -3.78
CA VAL A 48 -8.61 -3.34 -4.27
C VAL A 48 -8.02 -2.51 -5.40
N ILE A 49 -8.57 -2.68 -6.60
CA ILE A 49 -8.24 -1.88 -7.77
C ILE A 49 -9.01 -0.55 -7.71
N GLU A 50 -8.28 0.56 -7.78
CA GLU A 50 -8.83 1.92 -7.74
C GLU A 50 -9.18 2.40 -9.14
N MET A 51 -10.45 2.30 -9.49
CA MET A 51 -10.95 2.73 -10.80
C MET A 51 -11.28 4.22 -10.78
N ASN A 52 -10.77 5.01 -11.71
CA ASN A 52 -11.29 6.35 -12.01
C ASN A 52 -12.23 6.28 -13.22
N ASN A 53 -13.52 6.41 -12.95
CA ASN A 53 -14.59 6.23 -13.92
C ASN A 53 -14.74 7.40 -14.92
N GLU A 54 -14.20 8.58 -14.61
CA GLU A 54 -14.19 9.73 -15.52
C GLU A 54 -13.08 9.58 -16.57
N THR A 55 -11.90 9.15 -16.15
CA THR A 55 -10.75 8.94 -17.06
C THR A 55 -10.72 7.56 -17.71
N ASN A 56 -11.51 6.60 -17.18
CA ASN A 56 -11.45 5.18 -17.52
C ASN A 56 -10.06 4.57 -17.34
N LYS A 57 -9.40 4.94 -16.23
CA LYS A 57 -8.07 4.43 -15.88
C LYS A 57 -8.08 3.86 -14.48
N VAL A 58 -7.28 2.82 -14.29
CA VAL A 58 -6.86 2.39 -12.95
C VAL A 58 -5.77 3.33 -12.46
N GLU A 59 -5.99 3.87 -11.26
CA GLU A 59 -5.09 4.80 -10.57
C GLU A 59 -4.07 4.08 -9.68
N GLY A 60 -4.42 2.89 -9.20
CA GLY A 60 -3.56 2.08 -8.35
C GLY A 60 -4.26 0.82 -7.84
N ILE A 61 -3.52 0.04 -7.06
CA ILE A 61 -4.02 -1.14 -6.37
C ILE A 61 -3.59 -1.06 -4.91
N SER A 62 -4.45 -1.52 -3.99
CA SER A 62 -4.12 -1.60 -2.57
C SER A 62 -4.39 -2.98 -1.97
N ILE A 63 -3.91 -3.18 -0.75
CA ILE A 63 -4.31 -4.28 0.12
C ILE A 63 -5.10 -3.75 1.31
N ILE A 64 -6.31 -4.28 1.51
CA ILE A 64 -7.10 -4.08 2.74
C ILE A 64 -7.50 -5.42 3.34
N ARG A 65 -7.99 -5.38 4.58
CA ARG A 65 -8.73 -6.50 5.19
C ARG A 65 -10.22 -6.20 5.20
N ASN A 66 -11.04 -7.24 5.15
CA ASN A 66 -12.49 -7.12 5.39
C ASN A 66 -12.77 -6.85 6.88
N ARG A 67 -12.38 -5.67 7.32
CA ARG A 67 -12.52 -5.17 8.68
C ARG A 67 -12.70 -3.65 8.61
N LEU A 68 -13.71 -3.14 9.30
CA LEU A 68 -13.92 -1.71 9.38
C LEU A 68 -12.80 -1.07 10.20
N SER A 69 -12.45 0.17 9.86
CA SER A 69 -11.53 0.99 10.65
C SER A 69 -12.08 1.23 12.05
N ASP A 70 -11.21 1.26 13.06
CA ASP A 70 -11.59 1.60 14.44
C ASP A 70 -12.18 3.02 14.54
N ASP A 71 -11.77 3.91 13.63
CA ASP A 71 -12.26 5.28 13.51
C ASP A 71 -13.39 5.45 12.46
N ASN A 72 -14.10 4.37 12.12
CA ASN A 72 -15.15 4.37 11.08
C ASN A 72 -16.10 5.59 11.16
N ASN A 73 -16.57 5.91 12.36
CA ASN A 73 -17.55 6.98 12.57
C ASN A 73 -16.95 8.40 12.58
N LYS A 74 -15.63 8.52 12.51
CA LYS A 74 -14.90 9.80 12.57
C LYS A 74 -14.26 10.19 11.24
N SER A 75 -14.05 9.24 10.33
CA SER A 75 -13.38 9.49 9.05
C SER A 75 -14.30 10.21 8.06
N LYS A 76 -14.17 11.53 7.98
CA LYS A 76 -14.80 12.37 6.93
C LYS A 76 -13.87 12.45 5.71
N ILE A 77 -13.85 11.41 4.89
CA ILE A 77 -12.95 11.29 3.73
C ILE A 77 -13.49 12.13 2.58
N TYR A 78 -14.76 11.92 2.24
CA TYR A 78 -15.44 12.60 1.13
C TYR A 78 -16.39 13.67 1.64
N THR A 79 -16.63 14.69 0.82
CA THR A 79 -17.65 15.73 1.07
C THR A 79 -19.03 15.11 1.15
N ASN A 80 -19.33 14.13 0.28
CA ASN A 80 -20.55 13.34 0.41
C ASN A 80 -20.45 12.37 1.60
N SER A 81 -21.22 12.68 2.65
CA SER A 81 -21.23 11.90 3.89
C SER A 81 -21.68 10.44 3.73
N ASP A 82 -22.50 10.11 2.72
CA ASP A 82 -22.91 8.73 2.48
C ASP A 82 -21.75 7.83 2.08
N TYR A 83 -20.75 8.39 1.42
CA TYR A 83 -19.52 7.68 1.09
C TYR A 83 -18.60 7.48 2.30
N ASN A 84 -18.96 7.93 3.50
CA ASN A 84 -18.15 7.74 4.71
C ASN A 84 -18.79 6.74 5.70
N ARG A 85 -19.82 5.99 5.29
CA ARG A 85 -20.58 5.10 6.19
C ARG A 85 -19.78 3.89 6.68
N TYR A 86 -19.02 3.28 5.76
CA TYR A 86 -18.16 2.13 6.05
C TYR A 86 -16.76 2.41 5.54
N VAL A 87 -15.80 2.42 6.45
CA VAL A 87 -14.42 2.84 6.23
C VAL A 87 -13.51 1.63 6.37
N TYR A 88 -12.71 1.40 5.34
CA TYR A 88 -11.67 0.37 5.31
C TYR A 88 -10.31 1.04 5.17
N VAL A 89 -9.30 0.48 5.83
CA VAL A 89 -7.92 0.98 5.81
C VAL A 89 -6.96 -0.14 5.39
N GLY A 90 -5.79 0.26 4.93
CA GLY A 90 -4.74 -0.66 4.52
C GLY A 90 -3.36 0.00 4.52
N GLU A 91 -2.34 -0.84 4.57
CA GLU A 91 -0.94 -0.41 4.70
C GLU A 91 -0.19 -0.37 3.37
N TYR A 92 -0.66 -1.13 2.38
CA TYR A 92 0.06 -1.31 1.11
C TYR A 92 -0.75 -0.75 -0.05
N TRP A 93 -0.13 0.12 -0.84
CA TRP A 93 -0.68 0.72 -2.05
C TRP A 93 0.43 0.83 -3.08
N LEU A 94 0.10 0.56 -4.33
CA LEU A 94 0.94 0.81 -5.49
C LEU A 94 0.18 1.71 -6.46
N SER A 95 0.78 2.85 -6.81
CA SER A 95 0.25 3.72 -7.85
C SER A 95 0.37 3.07 -9.23
N ARG A 96 -0.42 3.53 -10.19
CA ARG A 96 -0.32 3.13 -11.59
C ARG A 96 1.13 3.19 -12.10
N GLU A 97 1.83 4.27 -11.81
CA GLU A 97 3.22 4.51 -12.24
C GLU A 97 4.17 3.49 -11.62
N GLU A 98 4.00 3.17 -10.33
CA GLU A 98 4.79 2.15 -9.64
C GLU A 98 4.55 0.75 -10.22
N ILE A 99 3.30 0.43 -10.60
CA ILE A 99 2.95 -0.85 -11.23
C ILE A 99 3.64 -0.98 -12.59
N ILE A 100 3.58 0.07 -13.41
CA ILE A 100 4.24 0.11 -14.72
C ILE A 100 5.76 -0.02 -14.56
N ALA A 101 6.35 0.72 -13.60
CA ALA A 101 7.79 0.69 -13.34
C ALA A 101 8.29 -0.68 -12.85
N ASN A 102 7.45 -1.47 -12.18
CA ASN A 102 7.75 -2.84 -11.78
C ASN A 102 7.65 -3.88 -12.92
N GLY A 103 7.42 -3.42 -14.16
CA GLY A 103 7.46 -4.26 -15.35
C GLY A 103 6.15 -4.96 -15.70
N ASP A 104 5.03 -4.60 -15.06
CA ASP A 104 3.73 -5.21 -15.32
C ASP A 104 2.72 -4.22 -15.94
N SER A 105 3.16 -3.52 -17.00
CA SER A 105 2.31 -2.58 -17.75
C SER A 105 1.13 -3.28 -18.44
N GLU A 106 1.32 -4.52 -18.88
CA GLU A 106 0.24 -5.30 -19.49
C GLU A 106 -0.91 -5.55 -18.48
N LEU A 107 -0.61 -5.83 -17.20
CA LEU A 107 -1.65 -6.04 -16.19
C LEU A 107 -2.54 -4.80 -16.02
N ILE A 108 -1.93 -3.60 -16.00
CA ILE A 108 -2.71 -2.37 -15.85
C ILE A 108 -3.55 -2.07 -17.08
N GLU A 109 -3.05 -2.36 -18.29
CA GLU A 109 -3.77 -2.22 -19.54
C GLU A 109 -4.96 -3.19 -19.63
N ILE A 110 -4.77 -4.44 -19.18
CA ILE A 110 -5.86 -5.42 -19.05
C ILE A 110 -6.95 -4.87 -18.12
N PHE A 111 -6.58 -4.30 -16.95
CA PHE A 111 -7.57 -3.73 -16.04
C PHE A 111 -8.28 -2.50 -16.61
N ASP A 112 -7.57 -1.59 -17.30
CA ASP A 112 -8.18 -0.46 -18.02
C ASP A 112 -9.18 -0.92 -19.09
N LEU A 113 -8.96 -2.10 -19.68
CA LEU A 113 -9.87 -2.67 -20.67
C LEU A 113 -11.10 -3.30 -19.99
N ILE A 114 -10.89 -4.31 -19.15
CA ILE A 114 -11.98 -5.19 -18.68
C ILE A 114 -12.88 -4.52 -17.64
N LEU A 115 -12.34 -3.59 -16.83
CA LEU A 115 -13.11 -2.95 -15.77
C LEU A 115 -14.06 -1.86 -16.30
N PHE A 116 -13.71 -1.26 -17.44
CA PHE A 116 -14.41 -0.11 -18.01
C PHE A 116 -15.17 -0.42 -19.30
N LYS A 117 -14.84 -1.51 -20.00
CA LYS A 117 -15.45 -1.88 -21.30
C LYS A 117 -16.05 -3.28 -21.28
N GLY A 118 -16.87 -3.56 -22.29
CA GLY A 118 -17.56 -4.85 -22.45
C GLY A 118 -18.83 -4.97 -21.59
N LYS A 119 -19.60 -6.02 -21.83
CA LYS A 119 -20.93 -6.22 -21.24
C LYS A 119 -20.91 -6.43 -19.72
N SER A 120 -19.81 -6.98 -19.18
CA SER A 120 -19.64 -7.30 -17.76
C SER A 120 -18.84 -6.25 -16.99
N HIS A 121 -18.60 -5.05 -17.55
CA HIS A 121 -17.82 -4.01 -16.90
C HIS A 121 -18.40 -3.62 -15.54
N VAL A 122 -17.57 -3.08 -14.64
CA VAL A 122 -17.96 -2.89 -13.24
C VAL A 122 -18.06 -1.41 -12.81
N LYS A 123 -18.22 -0.48 -13.78
CA LYS A 123 -18.34 0.97 -13.52
C LYS A 123 -19.49 1.39 -12.59
N ARG A 124 -20.60 0.64 -12.57
CA ARG A 124 -21.85 1.02 -11.87
C ARG A 124 -22.11 0.23 -10.58
N GLN A 125 -21.09 -0.45 -10.06
CA GLN A 125 -21.22 -1.13 -8.76
C GLN A 125 -21.04 -0.14 -7.61
N ALA A 126 -21.68 -0.42 -6.48
CA ALA A 126 -21.56 0.39 -5.26
C ALA A 126 -20.49 -0.18 -4.32
N GLY A 127 -19.77 0.71 -3.63
CA GLY A 127 -18.76 0.36 -2.64
C GLY A 127 -17.60 -0.47 -3.21
N ILE A 128 -16.96 -1.25 -2.33
CA ILE A 128 -15.93 -2.21 -2.69
C ILE A 128 -16.62 -3.50 -3.16
N SER A 129 -16.39 -3.88 -4.41
CA SER A 129 -17.02 -5.07 -5.02
C SER A 129 -15.97 -6.11 -5.40
N ILE A 130 -16.18 -7.36 -5.02
CA ILE A 130 -15.33 -8.47 -5.44
C ILE A 130 -15.53 -8.77 -6.92
N LEU A 131 -14.43 -8.95 -7.65
CA LEU A 131 -14.45 -9.37 -9.04
C LEU A 131 -14.80 -10.85 -9.13
N THR A 132 -15.56 -11.22 -10.16
CA THR A 132 -16.01 -12.60 -10.36
C THR A 132 -15.63 -13.05 -11.77
N LYS A 133 -15.58 -14.37 -12.00
CA LYS A 133 -15.29 -14.95 -13.32
C LYS A 133 -16.20 -14.43 -14.44
N LYS A 134 -17.40 -13.92 -14.10
CA LYS A 134 -18.32 -13.28 -15.04
C LYS A 134 -17.73 -12.04 -15.73
N LEU A 135 -16.79 -11.36 -15.08
CA LEU A 135 -16.06 -10.24 -15.67
C LEU A 135 -15.27 -10.69 -16.90
N MET A 136 -14.78 -11.94 -16.89
CA MET A 136 -13.93 -12.51 -17.94
C MET A 136 -14.69 -13.20 -19.07
N THR A 137 -16.02 -13.36 -18.98
CA THR A 137 -16.80 -14.19 -19.92
C THR A 137 -16.62 -13.83 -21.41
N ASN A 138 -16.22 -12.60 -21.74
CA ASN A 138 -16.02 -12.15 -23.13
C ASN A 138 -14.57 -11.78 -23.41
N TRP A 139 -13.64 -12.22 -22.57
CA TRP A 139 -12.23 -11.91 -22.67
C TRP A 139 -11.43 -13.21 -22.59
N ASP A 140 -10.29 -13.24 -23.28
CA ASP A 140 -9.36 -14.37 -23.25
C ASP A 140 -8.39 -14.24 -22.05
N TYR A 141 -8.96 -13.98 -20.86
CA TYR A 141 -8.23 -13.83 -19.61
C TYR A 141 -8.89 -14.66 -18.51
N GLU A 142 -8.10 -15.32 -17.68
CA GLU A 142 -8.62 -16.00 -16.49
C GLU A 142 -8.46 -15.13 -15.24
N LEU A 143 -9.50 -15.07 -14.41
CA LEU A 143 -9.46 -14.28 -13.17
C LEU A 143 -8.34 -14.76 -12.23
N VAL A 144 -8.09 -16.07 -12.22
CA VAL A 144 -7.06 -16.69 -11.38
C VAL A 144 -5.65 -16.21 -11.77
N ASP A 145 -5.41 -16.01 -13.07
CA ASP A 145 -4.11 -15.53 -13.56
C ASP A 145 -3.88 -14.07 -13.15
N LEU A 146 -4.90 -13.22 -13.28
CA LEU A 146 -4.84 -11.83 -12.83
C LEU A 146 -4.66 -11.73 -11.32
N GLU A 147 -5.35 -12.57 -10.54
CA GLU A 147 -5.16 -12.68 -9.09
C GLU A 147 -3.72 -13.02 -8.72
N GLN A 148 -3.11 -13.98 -9.43
CA GLN A 148 -1.73 -14.41 -9.18
C GLN A 148 -0.71 -13.34 -9.60
N ARG A 149 -0.94 -12.63 -10.71
CA ARG A 149 -0.11 -11.49 -11.14
C ARG A 149 -0.12 -10.36 -10.11
N VAL A 150 -1.31 -9.94 -9.66
CA VAL A 150 -1.44 -8.91 -8.61
C VAL A 150 -0.74 -9.34 -7.31
N LYS A 151 -0.93 -10.59 -6.88
CA LYS A 151 -0.23 -11.11 -5.70
C LYS A 151 1.29 -11.03 -5.86
N ASN A 152 1.83 -11.47 -7.00
CA ASN A 152 3.27 -11.46 -7.26
C ASN A 152 3.84 -10.04 -7.35
N LEU A 153 3.11 -9.12 -7.98
CA LEU A 153 3.44 -7.70 -8.02
C LEU A 153 3.68 -7.15 -6.60
N PHE A 154 2.73 -7.34 -5.68
CA PHE A 154 2.89 -6.88 -4.30
C PHE A 154 4.03 -7.60 -3.55
N LEU A 155 4.18 -8.92 -3.75
CA LEU A 155 5.30 -9.65 -3.14
C LEU A 155 6.65 -9.08 -3.60
N ASN A 156 6.80 -8.75 -4.87
CA ASN A 156 8.04 -8.20 -5.42
C ASN A 156 8.29 -6.77 -4.95
N SER A 157 7.24 -5.92 -4.96
CA SER A 157 7.36 -4.52 -4.55
C SER A 157 7.69 -4.37 -3.07
N PHE A 158 7.17 -5.24 -2.19
CA PHE A 158 7.32 -5.06 -0.74
C PHE A 158 8.33 -6.01 -0.07
N ARG A 159 8.68 -7.17 -0.65
CA ARG A 159 9.77 -8.02 -0.11
C ARG A 159 11.12 -7.30 -0.14
N ASN A 160 11.42 -6.60 -1.23
CA ASN A 160 12.71 -5.93 -1.39
C ASN A 160 12.82 -4.72 -0.46
N VAL A 161 11.71 -4.02 -0.21
CA VAL A 161 11.68 -2.89 0.73
C VAL A 161 11.94 -3.35 2.15
N GLU A 162 11.31 -4.45 2.61
CA GLU A 162 11.56 -4.99 3.95
C GLU A 162 13.01 -5.45 4.11
N ASN A 163 13.55 -6.17 3.11
CA ASN A 163 14.95 -6.62 3.15
C ASN A 163 15.94 -5.45 3.12
N ASN A 164 15.71 -4.43 2.30
CA ASN A 164 16.56 -3.24 2.22
C ASN A 164 16.49 -2.42 3.51
N ASN A 165 15.29 -2.25 4.10
CA ASN A 165 15.15 -1.57 5.39
C ASN A 165 15.88 -2.31 6.51
N ILE A 166 15.80 -3.65 6.54
CA ILE A 166 16.55 -4.47 7.50
C ILE A 166 18.05 -4.29 7.28
N PHE A 167 18.52 -4.34 6.03
CA PHE A 167 19.92 -4.14 5.69
C PHE A 167 20.43 -2.75 6.10
N GLU A 168 19.69 -1.67 5.79
CA GLU A 168 20.03 -0.29 6.18
C GLU A 168 20.06 -0.10 7.70
N ASN A 169 19.12 -0.72 8.42
CA ASN A 169 19.09 -0.67 9.88
C ASN A 169 20.29 -1.41 10.50
N ASN A 170 20.68 -2.55 9.92
CA ASN A 170 21.88 -3.28 10.35
C ASN A 170 23.15 -2.46 10.10
N LEU A 171 23.29 -1.85 8.92
CA LEU A 171 24.38 -0.94 8.58
C LEU A 171 24.51 0.25 9.54
N LYS A 172 23.39 0.91 9.87
CA LYS A 172 23.39 2.01 10.87
C LYS A 172 23.87 1.52 12.24
N THR A 173 23.40 0.35 12.66
CA THR A 173 23.78 -0.24 13.95
C THR A 173 25.27 -0.54 14.01
N GLU A 174 25.85 -1.12 12.94
CA GLU A 174 27.28 -1.40 12.83
C GLU A 174 28.12 -0.10 12.88
N LEU A 175 27.73 0.92 12.11
CA LEU A 175 28.40 2.23 12.11
C LEU A 175 28.36 2.91 13.48
N ASP A 176 27.24 2.81 14.21
CA ASP A 176 27.13 3.38 15.56
C ASP A 176 28.04 2.67 16.57
N ILE A 177 28.21 1.35 16.45
CA ILE A 177 29.14 0.57 17.28
C ILE A 177 30.59 1.00 17.00
N GLU A 178 31.00 1.09 15.75
CA GLU A 178 32.35 1.51 15.36
C GLU A 178 32.70 2.91 15.85
N ASN A 179 31.75 3.85 15.72
CA ASN A 179 31.88 5.21 16.19
C ASN A 179 32.05 5.28 17.73
N ASN A 180 31.32 4.44 18.47
CA ASN A 180 31.43 4.38 19.93
C ASN A 180 32.75 3.75 20.39
N ILE A 181 33.23 2.71 19.71
CA ILE A 181 34.55 2.10 19.97
C ILE A 181 35.67 3.11 19.71
N SER A 182 35.62 3.83 18.58
CA SER A 182 36.59 4.87 18.26
C SER A 182 36.61 5.99 19.30
N LYS A 183 35.46 6.50 19.72
CA LYS A 183 35.35 7.52 20.79
C LYS A 183 35.94 7.04 22.12
N ASN A 184 35.71 5.78 22.49
CA ASN A 184 36.24 5.20 23.72
C ASN A 184 37.76 4.99 23.66
N ASN A 185 38.30 4.60 22.50
CA ASN A 185 39.74 4.46 22.30
C ASN A 185 40.46 5.81 22.29
N LEU A 186 39.86 6.86 21.74
CA LEU A 186 40.35 8.25 21.84
C LEU A 186 40.34 8.76 23.29
N LYS A 187 39.29 8.46 24.07
CA LYS A 187 39.25 8.79 25.51
C LYS A 187 40.38 8.10 26.28
N ARG A 188 40.60 6.80 26.07
CA ARG A 188 41.67 6.03 26.74
C ARG A 188 43.08 6.50 26.38
N LYS A 189 43.32 6.92 25.13
CA LYS A 189 44.60 7.52 24.74
C LYS A 189 44.86 8.87 25.42
N LYS A 190 43.81 9.70 25.60
CA LYS A 190 43.94 10.97 26.34
C LYS A 190 44.26 10.77 27.81
N THR A 191 43.69 9.76 28.47
CA THR A 191 43.98 9.46 29.89
C THR A 191 45.40 8.93 30.09
N ARG A 192 45.88 8.06 29.19
CA ARG A 192 47.26 7.55 29.28
C ARG A 192 48.35 8.61 29.04
N ASN A 193 48.08 9.62 28.23
CA ASN A 193 49.06 10.70 28.00
C ASN A 193 49.10 11.73 29.15
N SER A 194 48.03 11.88 29.94
CA SER A 194 48.06 12.73 31.14
C SER A 194 48.78 12.09 32.33
N ASP A 195 48.87 10.76 32.37
CA ASP A 195 49.49 10.03 33.48
C ASP A 195 51.02 9.85 33.31
N ILE A 196 51.59 10.19 32.15
CA ILE A 196 53.03 10.03 31.85
C ILE A 196 53.82 11.35 32.06
N GLU A 197 53.16 12.49 32.25
CA GLU A 197 53.83 13.79 32.46
C GLU A 197 54.23 14.09 33.93
N PHE A 198 54.09 13.15 34.87
CA PHE A 198 54.30 13.42 36.31
C PHE A 198 55.44 12.63 36.98
N VAL A 199 56.37 12.01 36.24
CA VAL A 199 57.50 11.26 36.84
C VAL A 199 58.84 11.63 36.21
N ILE A 200 59.23 12.91 36.26
CA ILE A 200 60.64 13.34 36.26
C ILE A 200 60.72 14.65 37.04
N GLU A 201 60.88 14.58 38.35
CA GLU A 201 61.50 15.65 39.14
C GLU A 201 62.12 15.02 40.40
N ASP A 202 63.40 15.35 40.58
CA ASP A 202 64.38 15.06 41.65
C ASP A 202 65.01 13.65 41.78
#